data_AF-A0A528C6I4-F1
#
_entry.id   AF-A0A528C6I4-F1
#
_cell.length_a   1.000
_cell.length_b   1.000
_cell.length_c   1.000
_cell.angle_alpha   90.00
_cell.angle_beta   90.00
_cell.angle_gamma   90.00
#
_symmetry.space_group_name_H-M   'P 1'
#
loop_
_entity.id
_entity.type
_entity.pdbx_description
1 polymer ?
#
loop_
_entity_poly.entity_id
_entity_poly.type
_entity_poly.pdbx_seq_one_letter_code
_entity_poly.pdbx_strand_id
1 'polypeptide(L)'
;MGYALRGEQSCLGRSARRRSRLHPAGLAGRADNRVWLRVTRIARGRTSELYLRELAIASRRSKTVGTCKRATGVTMISGEGVRRRLIYVLSDFGKGRECPLCGWQGSEFRPRLNPRKPSADAVCPKCRSLERHRLGYFALRSRLKDIQNTLHFAPEKPMEKWLRSISSKYVSCDLEPGLAMEVEDITKLSYSKESFDFIWCSNVLEHVPDDRTAMSELRRVLTKGGTCVVAVPIWRRKTYEDPTVTTPEERLEKFGQNDHVRLYGLDIEDRLKAAGFNVEMITSRDFDPRDVGRYGLNHLTTGELFICT
;
A
#
# COMPACT_ATOMS: atom_id res chain seq x y z
N MET A 1 -60.08 21.20 -14.22
CA MET A 1 -60.87 21.43 -12.99
C MET A 1 -59.92 21.16 -11.83
N GLY A 2 -59.25 22.13 -11.20
CA GLY A 2 -59.78 23.29 -10.45
C GLY A 2 -60.32 22.76 -9.11
N TYR A 3 -59.89 23.11 -7.90
CA TYR A 3 -59.32 24.31 -7.24
C TYR A 3 -58.55 23.80 -5.98
N ALA A 4 -57.41 24.30 -5.47
CA ALA A 4 -56.94 25.63 -5.06
C ALA A 4 -57.74 26.31 -3.91
N LEU A 5 -56.97 26.81 -2.92
CA LEU A 5 -57.09 28.06 -2.14
C LEU A 5 -57.00 27.87 -0.60
N ARG A 6 -55.91 28.33 0.03
CA ARG A 6 -55.70 29.63 0.77
C ARG A 6 -55.86 29.40 2.28
N GLY A 7 -55.19 30.09 3.21
CA GLY A 7 -54.33 31.29 3.28
C GLY A 7 -53.83 31.33 4.76
N GLU A 8 -53.01 32.22 5.32
CA GLU A 8 -52.52 33.57 5.05
C GLU A 8 -51.35 33.80 6.07
N GLN A 9 -50.22 34.42 5.69
CA GLN A 9 -49.82 35.83 5.96
C GLN A 9 -49.79 36.21 7.46
N SER A 10 -48.87 37.00 8.05
CA SER A 10 -48.03 38.14 7.61
C SER A 10 -47.03 38.45 8.78
N CYS A 11 -45.76 38.80 8.58
CA CYS A 11 -45.14 40.11 8.26
C CYS A 11 -44.79 41.05 9.44
N LEU A 12 -43.51 41.47 9.44
CA LEU A 12 -42.92 42.77 9.86
C LEU A 12 -42.79 43.06 11.38
N GLY A 13 -41.72 43.65 11.94
CA GLY A 13 -40.49 44.23 11.40
C GLY A 13 -39.98 45.40 12.28
N ARG A 14 -38.65 45.60 12.31
CA ARG A 14 -37.89 46.84 12.69
C ARG A 14 -37.76 47.12 14.22
N SER A 15 -36.72 47.76 14.77
CA SER A 15 -35.53 48.46 14.24
C SER A 15 -34.54 48.79 15.39
N ALA A 16 -33.25 48.63 15.12
CA ALA A 16 -32.08 49.46 15.44
C ALA A 16 -31.91 50.22 16.79
N ARG A 17 -30.68 50.16 17.33
CA ARG A 17 -29.83 51.37 17.57
C ARG A 17 -28.33 51.03 17.74
N ARG A 18 -27.51 51.91 17.14
CA ARG A 18 -26.04 51.95 17.03
C ARG A 18 -25.34 52.46 18.31
N ARG A 19 -24.02 52.17 18.41
CA ARG A 19 -22.87 53.09 18.69
C ARG A 19 -21.57 52.26 18.59
N SER A 20 -20.69 52.42 17.58
CA SER A 20 -19.50 53.31 17.51
C SER A 20 -18.68 53.35 18.82
N ARG A 21 -17.34 53.20 18.89
CA ARG A 21 -16.25 53.59 17.98
C ARG A 21 -14.90 53.14 18.62
N LEU A 22 -13.80 53.16 17.83
CA LEU A 22 -12.36 53.28 18.18
C LEU A 22 -11.42 52.07 17.96
N HIS A 23 -10.60 52.22 16.91
CA HIS A 23 -9.21 51.74 16.74
C HIS A 23 -8.26 52.71 17.51
N PRO A 24 -7.01 52.35 17.91
CA PRO A 24 -5.89 52.13 16.96
C PRO A 24 -4.76 51.14 17.37
N ALA A 25 -3.88 50.86 16.39
CA ALA A 25 -2.46 50.44 16.45
C ALA A 25 -2.09 49.20 17.31
N GLY A 26 -1.39 48.17 16.86
CA GLY A 26 -0.26 48.10 15.94
C GLY A 26 0.88 47.40 16.68
N LEU A 27 1.38 46.26 16.19
CA LEU A 27 2.75 45.78 16.40
C LEU A 27 3.00 44.58 15.47
N ALA A 28 3.94 44.79 14.56
CA ALA A 28 4.46 43.81 13.62
C ALA A 28 5.46 42.88 14.31
N GLY A 29 5.30 41.56 14.13
CA GLY A 29 6.31 40.55 14.42
C GLY A 29 6.75 39.90 13.11
N ARG A 30 7.99 40.14 12.71
CA ARG A 30 8.62 39.65 11.47
C ARG A 30 8.80 38.13 11.54
N ALA A 31 8.25 37.40 10.57
CA ALA A 31 8.68 36.04 10.27
C ALA A 31 9.70 36.13 9.13
N ASP A 32 10.94 35.78 9.45
CA ASP A 32 12.09 35.84 8.56
C ASP A 32 11.92 34.87 7.39
N ASN A 33 12.08 35.41 6.18
CA ASN A 33 11.77 34.78 4.91
C ASN A 33 12.99 34.99 4.02
N ARG A 34 13.82 33.93 3.88
CA ARG A 34 14.92 33.65 2.91
C ARG A 34 15.89 32.71 3.65
N VAL A 35 16.08 31.46 3.26
CA VAL A 35 16.85 31.09 2.07
C VAL A 35 16.21 29.89 1.35
N TRP A 36 15.46 30.20 0.29
CA TRP A 36 15.30 29.35 -0.89
C TRP A 36 16.37 29.79 -1.90
N LEU A 37 17.16 28.85 -2.44
CA LEU A 37 17.62 28.77 -3.85
C LEU A 37 18.81 27.81 -4.05
N ARG A 38 18.53 26.65 -4.68
CA ARG A 38 19.16 26.13 -5.93
C ARG A 38 18.53 24.76 -6.23
N VAL A 39 17.40 24.68 -6.94
CA VAL A 39 17.22 24.74 -8.42
C VAL A 39 17.90 23.58 -9.17
N THR A 40 17.08 22.54 -9.38
CA THR A 40 16.84 21.74 -10.60
C THR A 40 17.95 21.47 -11.63
N ARG A 41 18.22 20.17 -11.85
CA ARG A 41 18.54 19.47 -13.13
C ARG A 41 18.87 18.02 -12.76
N ILE A 42 18.21 16.94 -13.19
CA ILE A 42 17.71 16.57 -14.51
C ILE A 42 16.60 15.53 -14.31
N ALA A 43 15.41 15.81 -14.84
CA ALA A 43 14.49 14.77 -15.28
C ALA A 43 15.11 14.08 -16.50
N ARG A 44 15.51 12.82 -16.35
CA ARG A 44 15.68 11.88 -17.46
C ARG A 44 15.24 10.51 -16.98
N GLY A 45 14.22 9.97 -17.65
CA GLY A 45 13.72 8.64 -17.43
C GLY A 45 14.81 7.58 -17.54
N ARG A 46 14.63 6.52 -16.75
CA ARG A 46 15.13 5.14 -16.86
C ARG A 46 15.12 4.52 -15.46
N THR A 47 13.95 4.28 -14.92
CA THR A 47 13.78 3.43 -13.72
C THR A 47 13.52 2.00 -14.15
N SER A 48 14.48 1.36 -14.82
CA SER A 48 14.43 -0.08 -15.06
C SER A 48 15.78 -0.78 -15.26
N GLU A 49 16.94 -0.12 -15.14
CA GLU A 49 18.24 -0.78 -15.40
C GLU A 49 19.33 -0.60 -14.32
N LEU A 50 19.06 0.13 -13.24
CA LEU A 50 20.04 0.38 -12.16
C LEU A 50 19.91 -0.55 -10.95
N TYR A 51 18.89 -1.40 -10.87
CA TYR A 51 18.77 -2.40 -9.79
C TYR A 51 19.47 -3.74 -10.10
N LEU A 52 19.88 -3.96 -11.35
CA LEU A 52 20.52 -5.22 -11.78
C LEU A 52 22.01 -5.09 -12.17
N ARG A 53 22.62 -3.89 -12.13
CA ARG A 53 24.05 -3.73 -12.41
C ARG A 53 24.98 -3.82 -11.19
N GLU A 54 24.46 -3.82 -9.96
CA GLU A 54 25.29 -4.11 -8.77
C GLU A 54 25.51 -5.60 -8.49
N LEU A 55 24.95 -6.51 -9.30
CA LEU A 55 25.20 -7.96 -9.20
C LEU A 55 26.09 -8.51 -10.33
N ALA A 56 26.56 -7.69 -11.25
CA ALA A 56 27.31 -8.13 -12.44
C ALA A 56 28.72 -7.54 -12.60
N ILE A 57 29.34 -7.06 -11.51
CA ILE A 57 30.79 -6.75 -11.47
C ILE A 57 31.45 -7.65 -10.41
N ALA A 58 31.30 -8.96 -10.59
CA ALA A 58 32.01 -9.98 -9.82
C ALA A 58 32.39 -11.15 -10.73
N SER A 59 32.92 -10.85 -11.92
CA SER A 59 33.51 -11.83 -12.83
C SER A 59 34.09 -11.08 -14.02
N ARG A 60 35.34 -11.38 -14.40
CA ARG A 60 36.14 -10.80 -15.51
C ARG A 60 37.00 -9.59 -15.15
N ARG A 61 38.17 -9.87 -14.56
CA ARG A 61 39.46 -9.92 -15.28
C ARG A 61 40.59 -10.01 -14.25
N SER A 62 40.98 -11.24 -13.93
CA SER A 62 42.36 -11.53 -13.49
C SER A 62 43.20 -11.66 -14.74
N LYS A 63 44.23 -10.82 -14.86
CA LYS A 63 45.58 -11.12 -15.40
C LYS A 63 46.31 -9.81 -15.65
N THR A 64 47.12 -9.40 -14.67
CA THR A 64 48.48 -8.90 -14.88
C THR A 64 49.24 -8.98 -13.56
N VAL A 65 50.41 -9.58 -13.65
CA VAL A 65 51.41 -9.79 -12.60
C VAL A 65 52.07 -8.45 -12.24
N GLY A 66 52.36 -8.20 -10.97
CA GLY A 66 53.25 -7.09 -10.62
C GLY A 66 53.19 -6.62 -9.17
N THR A 67 54.12 -7.15 -8.39
CA THR A 67 54.81 -6.54 -7.23
C THR A 67 54.04 -6.23 -5.93
N CYS A 68 54.52 -6.93 -4.91
CA CYS A 68 54.32 -6.77 -3.48
C CYS A 68 54.61 -5.32 -3.00
N LYS A 69 53.63 -4.69 -2.37
CA LYS A 69 53.85 -3.80 -1.22
C LYS A 69 52.73 -4.04 -0.20
N ARG A 70 53.13 -4.44 1.01
CA ARG A 70 52.23 -4.51 2.17
C ARG A 70 51.69 -3.11 2.44
N ALA A 71 50.40 -2.91 2.22
CA ALA A 71 49.65 -1.83 2.82
C ALA A 71 48.70 -2.46 3.83
N THR A 72 48.97 -2.24 5.11
CA THR A 72 48.03 -2.44 6.21
C THR A 72 46.88 -1.46 6.04
N GLY A 73 45.96 -1.75 5.12
CA GLY A 73 44.73 -1.01 4.93
C GLY A 73 43.63 -1.63 5.78
N VAL A 74 43.48 -1.15 7.03
CA VAL A 74 42.22 -1.33 7.76
C VAL A 74 41.16 -0.63 6.92
N THR A 75 40.38 -1.40 6.17
CA THR A 75 39.25 -0.86 5.43
C THR A 75 38.21 -0.52 6.48
N MET A 76 38.04 0.76 6.78
CA MET A 76 36.94 1.27 7.61
C MET A 76 35.65 0.96 6.86
N ILE A 77 35.07 -0.22 7.12
CA ILE A 77 33.70 -0.53 6.74
C ILE A 77 32.85 0.50 7.49
N SER A 78 32.08 1.31 6.76
CA SER A 78 31.20 2.30 7.40
C SER A 78 30.36 1.60 8.48
N GLY A 79 30.26 2.23 9.66
CA GLY A 79 29.59 1.63 10.82
C GLY A 79 28.14 1.22 10.52
N GLU A 80 27.50 1.85 9.53
CA GLU A 80 26.17 1.51 9.03
C GLU A 80 26.13 0.15 8.31
N GLY A 81 27.13 -0.18 7.50
CA GLY A 81 27.22 -1.46 6.78
C GLY A 81 27.44 -2.65 7.73
N VAL A 82 28.30 -2.46 8.75
CA VAL A 82 28.55 -3.48 9.79
C VAL A 82 27.33 -3.65 10.69
N ARG A 83 26.70 -2.55 11.15
CA ARG A 83 25.47 -2.59 11.97
C ARG A 83 24.31 -3.27 11.24
N ARG A 84 24.13 -2.97 9.95
CA ARG A 84 23.07 -3.58 9.13
C ARG A 84 23.28 -5.08 8.95
N ARG A 85 24.54 -5.52 8.78
CA ARG A 85 24.90 -6.94 8.70
C ARG A 85 24.71 -7.65 10.05
N LEU A 86 25.01 -6.97 11.15
CA LEU A 86 24.82 -7.51 12.51
C LEU A 86 23.33 -7.67 12.87
N ILE A 87 22.48 -6.67 12.60
CA ILE A 87 21.02 -6.76 12.80
C ILE A 87 20.46 -7.97 12.05
N TYR A 88 20.84 -8.15 10.78
CA TYR A 88 20.36 -9.30 10.00
C TYR A 88 20.79 -10.64 10.56
N VAL A 89 22.02 -10.74 11.06
CA VAL A 89 22.53 -11.96 11.70
C VAL A 89 21.79 -12.25 13.01
N LEU A 90 21.50 -11.22 13.82
CA LEU A 90 20.76 -11.37 15.07
C LEU A 90 19.30 -11.78 14.87
N SER A 91 18.62 -11.23 13.86
CA SER A 91 17.23 -11.59 13.52
C SER A 91 17.06 -13.08 13.21
N ASP A 92 18.10 -13.72 12.66
CA ASP A 92 18.09 -15.14 12.28
C ASP A 92 18.31 -16.10 13.48
N PHE A 93 18.68 -15.59 14.66
CA PHE A 93 18.82 -16.40 15.88
C PHE A 93 17.55 -16.34 16.75
N GLY A 94 16.99 -17.51 17.12
CA GLY A 94 15.85 -17.62 18.04
C GLY A 94 14.60 -18.24 17.41
N LYS A 95 13.49 -18.27 18.17
CA LYS A 95 12.18 -18.82 17.77
C LYS A 95 11.01 -17.89 18.12
N GLY A 96 11.27 -16.58 18.20
CA GLY A 96 10.27 -15.58 18.56
C GLY A 96 9.27 -15.27 17.45
N ARG A 97 9.68 -15.43 16.18
CA ARG A 97 8.85 -15.23 14.99
C ARG A 97 8.84 -16.44 14.08
N GLU A 98 7.75 -16.58 13.34
CA GLU A 98 7.59 -17.56 12.27
C GLU A 98 6.89 -16.93 11.06
N CYS A 99 7.43 -17.11 9.86
CA CYS A 99 6.78 -16.70 8.63
C CYS A 99 5.81 -17.81 8.15
N PRO A 100 4.49 -17.60 8.20
CA PRO A 100 3.53 -18.66 7.86
C PRO A 100 3.52 -18.99 6.35
N LEU A 101 4.09 -18.13 5.51
CA LEU A 101 4.18 -18.32 4.05
C LEU A 101 5.39 -19.18 3.62
N CYS A 102 6.47 -19.23 4.41
CA CYS A 102 7.71 -19.93 3.99
C CYS A 102 8.42 -20.74 5.08
N GLY A 103 7.86 -20.77 6.29
CA GLY A 103 8.36 -21.52 7.44
C GLY A 103 9.65 -20.97 8.05
N TRP A 104 10.11 -19.78 7.66
CA TRP A 104 11.28 -19.17 8.32
C TRP A 104 10.98 -18.90 9.80
N GLN A 105 11.95 -19.16 10.67
CA GLN A 105 11.89 -18.87 12.11
C GLN A 105 13.12 -18.04 12.51
N GLY A 106 12.94 -17.14 13.48
CA GLY A 106 14.01 -16.32 14.04
C GLY A 106 13.52 -15.51 15.24
N SER A 107 14.31 -14.57 15.74
CA SER A 107 13.92 -13.69 16.85
C SER A 107 12.95 -12.59 16.42
N GLU A 108 13.17 -11.99 15.26
CA GLU A 108 12.40 -10.86 14.72
C GLU A 108 12.42 -10.83 13.18
N PHE A 109 11.40 -10.25 12.56
CA PHE A 109 11.45 -9.94 11.13
C PHE A 109 12.34 -8.72 10.89
N ARG A 110 12.90 -8.62 9.68
CA ARG A 110 13.78 -7.50 9.34
C ARG A 110 13.00 -6.18 9.26
N PRO A 111 13.62 -5.04 9.56
CA PRO A 111 12.96 -3.76 9.42
C PRO A 111 12.71 -3.40 7.95
N ARG A 112 11.59 -2.73 7.71
CA ARG A 112 11.32 -2.03 6.46
C ARG A 112 11.93 -0.63 6.54
N LEU A 113 12.98 -0.41 5.76
CA LEU A 113 13.74 0.85 5.73
C LEU A 113 13.15 1.86 4.75
N ASN A 114 11.83 2.08 4.80
CA ASN A 114 11.19 3.17 4.06
C ASN A 114 11.13 4.40 4.98
N PRO A 115 11.80 5.52 4.65
CA PRO A 115 11.83 6.70 5.52
C PRO A 115 10.45 7.27 5.90
N ARG A 116 9.43 7.08 5.04
CA ARG A 116 8.06 7.55 5.28
C ARG A 116 7.16 6.51 5.94
N LYS A 117 7.54 5.24 5.88
CA LYS A 117 6.76 4.12 6.45
C LYS A 117 7.68 3.08 7.09
N PRO A 118 8.51 3.48 8.08
CA PRO A 118 9.41 2.56 8.75
C PRO A 118 8.59 1.55 9.55
N SER A 119 9.06 0.31 9.60
CA SER A 119 8.51 -0.72 10.48
C SER A 119 9.65 -1.60 10.94
N ALA A 120 9.77 -1.84 12.25
CA ALA A 120 10.91 -2.55 12.82
C ALA A 120 10.85 -4.07 12.58
N ASP A 121 9.64 -4.65 12.56
CA ASP A 121 9.39 -6.09 12.55
C ASP A 121 8.52 -6.50 11.35
N ALA A 122 9.03 -6.22 10.15
CA ALA A 122 8.20 -6.18 8.95
C ALA A 122 8.46 -7.31 7.95
N VAL A 123 9.72 -7.44 7.52
CA VAL A 123 10.09 -8.15 6.31
C VAL A 123 10.67 -9.51 6.64
N CYS A 124 10.05 -10.58 6.15
CA CYS A 124 10.64 -11.91 6.24
C CYS A 124 12.01 -11.95 5.52
N PRO A 125 13.09 -12.42 6.17
CA PRO A 125 14.41 -12.47 5.56
C PRO A 125 14.51 -13.51 4.44
N LYS A 126 13.67 -14.55 4.47
CA LYS A 126 13.65 -15.64 3.48
C LYS A 126 12.79 -15.31 2.27
N CYS A 127 11.49 -15.09 2.45
CA CYS A 127 10.55 -14.88 1.34
C CYS A 127 10.18 -13.42 1.09
N ARG A 128 10.62 -12.47 1.92
CA ARG A 128 10.27 -11.05 1.81
C ARG A 128 8.80 -10.72 2.07
N SER A 129 8.02 -11.63 2.65
CA SER A 129 6.65 -11.34 3.09
C SER A 129 6.61 -10.16 4.07
N LEU A 130 5.60 -9.32 3.92
CA LEU A 130 5.26 -8.25 4.84
C LEU A 130 4.12 -8.68 5.77
N GLU A 131 3.88 -7.89 6.80
CA GLU A 131 2.80 -8.04 7.77
C GLU A 131 1.46 -8.31 7.08
N ARG A 132 1.09 -7.50 6.07
CA ARG A 132 -0.16 -7.66 5.30
C ARG A 132 -0.27 -8.99 4.56
N HIS A 133 0.83 -9.52 4.00
CA HIS A 133 0.80 -10.81 3.30
C HIS A 133 0.58 -11.93 4.32
N ARG A 134 1.20 -11.82 5.49
CA ARG A 134 1.04 -12.81 6.57
C ARG A 134 -0.36 -12.75 7.16
N LEU A 135 -0.92 -11.56 7.37
CA LEU A 135 -2.31 -11.37 7.77
C LEU A 135 -3.27 -12.00 6.75
N GLY A 136 -3.08 -11.72 5.45
CA GLY A 136 -3.84 -12.30 4.35
C GLY A 136 -3.83 -13.82 4.37
N TYR A 137 -2.63 -14.42 4.38
CA TYR A 137 -2.48 -15.86 4.50
C TYR A 137 -3.17 -16.42 5.75
N PHE A 138 -2.97 -15.80 6.90
CA PHE A 138 -3.49 -16.29 8.17
C PHE A 138 -5.02 -16.26 8.22
N ALA A 139 -5.63 -15.20 7.69
CA ALA A 139 -7.08 -15.03 7.62
C ALA A 139 -7.75 -16.01 6.64
N LEU A 140 -7.05 -16.41 5.58
CA LEU A 140 -7.65 -17.08 4.43
C LEU A 140 -7.27 -18.56 4.29
N ARG A 141 -6.15 -19.02 4.85
CA ARG A 141 -5.65 -20.40 4.67
C ARG A 141 -6.63 -21.51 5.03
N SER A 142 -7.59 -21.24 5.92
CA SER A 142 -8.65 -22.20 6.29
C SER A 142 -9.90 -22.06 5.42
N ARG A 143 -10.11 -20.88 4.80
CA ARG A 143 -11.27 -20.54 3.97
C ARG A 143 -11.05 -20.89 2.49
N LEU A 144 -9.80 -20.82 2.01
CA LEU A 144 -9.45 -21.08 0.62
C LEU A 144 -8.87 -22.49 0.47
N LYS A 145 -9.62 -23.37 -0.19
CA LYS A 145 -9.17 -24.70 -0.63
C LYS A 145 -9.70 -24.94 -2.05
N ASP A 146 -8.87 -25.56 -2.88
CA ASP A 146 -9.24 -26.04 -4.21
C ASP A 146 -9.88 -24.99 -5.14
N ILE A 147 -9.32 -23.77 -5.13
CA ILE A 147 -9.80 -22.66 -5.95
C ILE A 147 -9.58 -22.99 -7.44
N GLN A 148 -10.60 -22.84 -8.26
CA GLN A 148 -10.48 -23.14 -9.69
C GLN A 148 -9.76 -21.99 -10.41
N ASN A 149 -10.26 -20.76 -10.28
CA ASN A 149 -9.71 -19.60 -10.99
C ASN A 149 -9.37 -18.45 -10.03
N THR A 150 -8.09 -18.08 -9.99
CA THR A 150 -7.58 -16.95 -9.20
C THR A 150 -7.10 -15.81 -10.10
N LEU A 151 -7.53 -14.59 -9.80
CA LEU A 151 -6.97 -13.34 -10.33
C LEU A 151 -6.14 -12.62 -9.25
N HIS A 152 -4.90 -12.25 -9.57
CA HIS A 152 -4.00 -11.56 -8.65
C HIS A 152 -3.46 -10.27 -9.28
N PHE A 153 -3.86 -9.13 -8.73
CA PHE A 153 -3.36 -7.82 -9.16
C PHE A 153 -2.00 -7.52 -8.53
N ALA A 154 -1.09 -6.89 -9.29
CA ALA A 154 0.22 -6.44 -8.84
C ALA A 154 0.99 -7.54 -8.07
N PRO A 155 1.35 -8.66 -8.73
CA PRO A 155 1.64 -9.93 -8.06
C PRO A 155 2.83 -9.91 -7.09
N GLU A 156 2.52 -9.79 -5.81
CA GLU A 156 3.50 -9.80 -4.72
C GLU A 156 4.10 -11.22 -4.58
N LYS A 157 5.41 -11.38 -4.76
CA LYS A 157 6.07 -12.70 -4.83
C LYS A 157 5.68 -13.72 -3.73
N PRO A 158 5.58 -13.35 -2.44
CA PRO A 158 5.15 -14.28 -1.39
C PRO A 158 3.72 -14.79 -1.60
N MET A 159 2.82 -13.90 -2.03
CA MET A 159 1.41 -14.21 -2.28
C MET A 159 1.25 -14.99 -3.58
N GLU A 160 1.96 -14.59 -4.65
CA GLU A 160 1.99 -15.33 -5.92
C GLU A 160 2.34 -16.80 -5.69
N LYS A 161 3.38 -17.09 -4.89
CA LYS A 161 3.78 -18.47 -4.59
C LYS A 161 2.66 -19.26 -3.90
N TRP A 162 2.00 -18.66 -2.92
CA TRP A 162 0.93 -19.33 -2.19
C TRP A 162 -0.32 -19.50 -3.05
N LEU A 163 -0.78 -18.45 -3.72
CA LEU A 163 -1.98 -18.48 -4.55
C LEU A 163 -1.83 -19.46 -5.71
N ARG A 164 -0.67 -19.52 -6.37
CA ARG A 164 -0.37 -20.54 -7.38
C ARG A 164 -0.44 -21.97 -6.83
N SER A 165 -0.11 -22.18 -5.55
CA SER A 165 -0.12 -23.52 -4.95
C SER A 165 -1.52 -24.04 -4.59
N ILE A 166 -2.52 -23.16 -4.52
CA ILE A 166 -3.90 -23.50 -4.14
C ILE A 166 -4.91 -23.29 -5.28
N SER A 167 -4.45 -22.86 -6.45
CA SER A 167 -5.31 -22.53 -7.59
C SER A 167 -5.05 -23.49 -8.76
N SER A 168 -6.11 -24.00 -9.37
CA SER A 168 -6.01 -24.80 -10.60
C SER A 168 -5.54 -23.94 -11.77
N LYS A 169 -6.11 -22.74 -11.90
CA LYS A 169 -5.70 -21.69 -12.82
C LYS A 169 -5.40 -20.42 -12.05
N TYR A 170 -4.17 -19.94 -12.20
CA TYR A 170 -3.72 -18.67 -11.64
C TYR A 170 -3.41 -17.70 -12.76
N VAL A 171 -4.04 -16.53 -12.71
CA VAL A 171 -3.76 -15.39 -13.58
C VAL A 171 -3.31 -14.22 -12.71
N SER A 172 -2.24 -13.56 -13.12
CA SER A 172 -1.82 -12.30 -12.50
C SER A 172 -1.81 -11.20 -13.52
N CYS A 173 -2.25 -10.00 -13.13
CA CYS A 173 -2.29 -8.84 -13.99
C CYS A 173 -1.70 -7.59 -13.32
N ASP A 174 -1.27 -6.67 -14.15
CA ASP A 174 -0.77 -5.35 -13.77
C ASP A 174 -1.08 -4.36 -14.91
N LEU A 175 -1.15 -3.07 -14.60
CA LEU A 175 -1.29 -2.04 -15.64
C LEU A 175 0.02 -1.86 -16.41
N GLU A 176 1.17 -2.05 -15.76
CA GLU A 176 2.49 -1.89 -16.36
C GLU A 176 2.94 -3.19 -17.06
N PRO A 177 3.27 -3.10 -18.36
CA PRO A 177 3.79 -4.24 -19.11
C PRO A 177 5.03 -4.90 -18.49
N GLY A 178 5.00 -6.23 -18.37
CA GLY A 178 6.14 -7.03 -17.89
C GLY A 178 6.20 -7.25 -16.39
N LEU A 179 5.26 -6.70 -15.60
CA LEU A 179 5.17 -6.95 -14.16
C LEU A 179 4.30 -8.16 -13.79
N ALA A 180 3.42 -8.58 -14.69
CA ALA A 180 2.52 -9.72 -14.50
C ALA A 180 2.36 -10.55 -15.79
N MET A 181 1.45 -11.52 -15.76
CA MET A 181 1.18 -12.39 -16.92
C MET A 181 0.37 -11.68 -17.99
N GLU A 182 -0.53 -10.79 -17.58
CA GLU A 182 -1.44 -10.05 -18.45
C GLU A 182 -1.41 -8.56 -18.10
N VAL A 183 -1.65 -7.71 -19.11
CA VAL A 183 -1.70 -6.25 -18.94
C VAL A 183 -3.16 -5.84 -18.89
N GLU A 184 -3.62 -5.37 -17.73
CA GLU A 184 -5.03 -5.07 -17.50
C GLU A 184 -5.22 -3.73 -16.80
N ASP A 185 -6.21 -2.98 -17.25
CA ASP A 185 -6.76 -1.84 -16.52
C ASP A 185 -7.91 -2.34 -15.63
N ILE A 186 -7.76 -2.21 -14.31
CA ILE A 186 -8.77 -2.65 -13.34
C ILE A 186 -10.12 -1.96 -13.52
N THR A 187 -10.17 -0.78 -14.16
CA THR A 187 -11.42 -0.08 -14.49
C THR A 187 -12.09 -0.60 -15.76
N LYS A 188 -11.43 -1.48 -16.52
CA LYS A 188 -11.93 -2.06 -17.76
C LYS A 188 -11.26 -3.41 -18.05
N LEU A 189 -11.60 -4.40 -17.23
CA LEU A 189 -11.01 -5.74 -17.33
C LEU A 189 -11.47 -6.44 -18.61
N SER A 190 -10.54 -7.05 -19.34
CA SER A 190 -10.84 -7.79 -20.57
C SER A 190 -11.63 -9.09 -20.33
N TYR A 191 -11.70 -9.54 -19.07
CA TYR A 191 -12.34 -10.78 -18.66
C TYR A 191 -13.86 -10.74 -18.77
N SER A 192 -14.47 -11.90 -19.00
CA SER A 192 -15.93 -12.07 -18.97
C SER A 192 -16.48 -11.95 -17.55
N LYS A 193 -17.79 -11.70 -17.44
CA LYS A 193 -18.49 -11.72 -16.14
C LYS A 193 -18.33 -13.10 -15.48
N GLU A 194 -18.21 -13.14 -14.15
CA GLU A 194 -18.15 -14.38 -13.36
C GLU A 194 -17.04 -15.34 -13.85
N SER A 195 -15.82 -14.84 -14.04
CA SER A 195 -14.66 -15.60 -14.53
C SER A 195 -13.72 -16.13 -13.43
N PHE A 196 -13.75 -15.54 -12.23
CA PHE A 196 -12.83 -15.87 -11.15
C PHE A 196 -13.55 -16.19 -9.85
N ASP A 197 -13.09 -17.25 -9.18
CA ASP A 197 -13.61 -17.69 -7.88
C ASP A 197 -12.88 -16.99 -6.74
N PHE A 198 -11.65 -16.56 -6.99
CA PHE A 198 -10.87 -15.80 -6.05
C PHE A 198 -10.18 -14.61 -6.72
N ILE A 199 -10.21 -13.46 -6.06
CA ILE A 199 -9.49 -12.27 -6.48
C ILE A 199 -8.66 -11.73 -5.31
N TRP A 200 -7.37 -11.50 -5.53
CA TRP A 200 -6.49 -10.78 -4.60
C TRP A 200 -6.15 -9.41 -5.17
N CYS A 201 -6.67 -8.36 -4.54
CA CYS A 201 -6.47 -6.95 -4.90
C CYS A 201 -5.90 -6.19 -3.69
N SER A 202 -4.58 -6.25 -3.52
CA SER A 202 -3.89 -5.66 -2.38
C SER A 202 -3.00 -4.51 -2.85
N ASN A 203 -3.16 -3.34 -2.25
CA ASN A 203 -2.36 -2.13 -2.53
C ASN A 203 -2.42 -1.67 -3.99
N VAL A 204 -3.60 -1.76 -4.59
CA VAL A 204 -3.87 -1.36 -5.98
C VAL A 204 -4.79 -0.16 -6.03
N LEU A 205 -5.90 -0.22 -5.30
CA LEU A 205 -6.97 0.77 -5.46
C LEU A 205 -6.53 2.18 -5.10
N GLU A 206 -5.54 2.40 -4.23
CA GLU A 206 -5.05 3.73 -3.87
C GLU A 206 -4.40 4.51 -5.03
N HIS A 207 -4.11 3.80 -6.13
CA HIS A 207 -3.51 4.33 -7.35
C HIS A 207 -4.53 4.64 -8.46
N VAL A 208 -5.79 4.21 -8.32
CA VAL A 208 -6.78 4.18 -9.41
C VAL A 208 -7.72 5.38 -9.36
N PRO A 209 -7.64 6.41 -10.24
CA PRO A 209 -8.46 7.61 -10.11
C PRO A 209 -9.97 7.37 -9.93
N ASP A 210 -10.54 6.40 -10.63
CA ASP A 210 -11.93 5.95 -10.48
C ASP A 210 -12.00 4.57 -9.81
N ASP A 211 -11.89 4.54 -8.48
CA ASP A 211 -11.93 3.30 -7.70
C ASP A 211 -13.32 2.65 -7.70
N ARG A 212 -14.38 3.41 -7.92
CA ARG A 212 -15.76 2.89 -7.97
C ARG A 212 -15.97 2.01 -9.19
N THR A 213 -15.47 2.45 -10.35
CA THR A 213 -15.49 1.63 -11.56
C THR A 213 -14.62 0.39 -11.38
N ALA A 214 -13.43 0.52 -10.78
CA ALA A 214 -12.58 -0.63 -10.45
C ALA A 214 -13.28 -1.65 -9.55
N MET A 215 -13.92 -1.22 -8.45
CA MET A 215 -14.68 -2.10 -7.56
C MET A 215 -15.86 -2.77 -8.29
N SER A 216 -16.51 -2.06 -9.20
CA SER A 216 -17.60 -2.61 -10.02
C SER A 216 -17.09 -3.68 -10.99
N GLU A 217 -15.92 -3.49 -11.59
CA GLU A 217 -15.26 -4.49 -12.44
C GLU A 217 -14.82 -5.72 -11.64
N LEU A 218 -14.23 -5.53 -10.45
CA LEU A 218 -13.93 -6.61 -9.53
C LEU A 218 -15.20 -7.43 -9.21
N ARG A 219 -16.33 -6.76 -8.95
CA ARG A 219 -17.61 -7.42 -8.70
C ARG A 219 -18.12 -8.17 -9.92
N ARG A 220 -17.98 -7.59 -11.12
CA ARG A 220 -18.45 -8.17 -12.38
C ARG A 220 -17.71 -9.47 -12.69
N VAL A 221 -16.39 -9.51 -12.53
CA VAL A 221 -15.58 -10.68 -12.89
C VAL A 221 -15.55 -11.76 -11.81
N LEU A 222 -15.96 -11.45 -10.58
CA LEU A 222 -16.10 -12.43 -9.50
C LEU A 222 -17.33 -13.33 -9.72
N THR A 223 -17.16 -14.66 -9.58
CA THR A 223 -18.25 -15.63 -9.64
C THR A 223 -19.22 -15.45 -8.47
N LYS A 224 -20.45 -15.97 -8.62
CA LYS A 224 -21.37 -16.07 -7.50
C LYS A 224 -20.80 -17.03 -6.46
N GLY A 225 -20.65 -16.57 -5.22
CA GLY A 225 -20.01 -17.36 -4.16
C GLY A 225 -18.47 -17.31 -4.19
N GLY A 226 -17.88 -16.59 -5.15
CA GLY A 226 -16.46 -16.29 -5.15
C GLY A 226 -16.09 -15.33 -4.00
N THR A 227 -14.79 -15.21 -3.73
CA THR A 227 -14.25 -14.28 -2.73
C THR A 227 -13.26 -13.32 -3.36
N CYS A 228 -13.50 -12.02 -3.22
CA CYS A 228 -12.54 -10.97 -3.55
C CYS A 228 -11.95 -10.40 -2.26
N VAL A 229 -10.63 -10.30 -2.18
CA VAL A 229 -9.94 -9.68 -1.05
C VAL A 229 -9.40 -8.35 -1.50
N VAL A 230 -9.84 -7.28 -0.83
CA VAL A 230 -9.34 -5.94 -1.02
C VAL A 230 -8.53 -5.53 0.21
N ALA A 231 -7.33 -5.03 0.01
CA ALA A 231 -6.50 -4.46 1.06
C ALA A 231 -5.91 -3.14 0.56
N VAL A 232 -6.05 -2.07 1.34
CA VAL A 232 -5.51 -0.75 1.01
C VAL A 232 -4.90 -0.10 2.24
N PRO A 233 -4.01 0.90 2.08
CA PRO A 233 -3.53 1.66 3.21
C PRO A 233 -4.64 2.50 3.87
N ILE A 234 -5.04 2.16 5.09
CA ILE A 234 -5.99 2.96 5.88
C ILE A 234 -5.23 4.03 6.67
N TRP A 235 -5.54 5.30 6.39
CA TRP A 235 -4.88 6.45 7.02
C TRP A 235 -5.84 7.33 7.80
N ARG A 236 -7.14 7.22 7.54
CA ARG A 236 -8.16 8.15 8.04
C ARG A 236 -9.45 7.42 8.41
N ARG A 237 -10.41 8.13 9.01
CA ARG A 237 -11.78 7.61 9.17
C ARG A 237 -12.59 7.72 7.87
N LYS A 238 -12.39 8.80 7.12
CA LYS A 238 -13.05 9.06 5.83
C LYS A 238 -11.99 9.30 4.76
N THR A 239 -12.21 8.72 3.58
CA THR A 239 -11.32 8.77 2.44
C THR A 239 -11.12 10.22 2.00
N TYR A 240 -9.87 10.58 1.76
CA TYR A 240 -9.47 11.89 1.25
C TYR A 240 -8.94 11.75 -0.18
N GLU A 241 -9.48 12.55 -1.07
CA GLU A 241 -9.17 12.58 -2.50
C GLU A 241 -9.17 14.04 -2.93
N ASP A 242 -8.27 14.40 -3.83
CA ASP A 242 -8.20 15.74 -4.42
C ASP A 242 -7.86 15.62 -5.91
N PRO A 243 -8.88 15.62 -6.80
CA PRO A 243 -8.68 15.47 -8.24
C PRO A 243 -7.85 16.58 -8.88
N THR A 244 -7.66 17.71 -8.19
CA THR A 244 -6.83 18.81 -8.70
C THR A 244 -5.32 18.49 -8.62
N VAL A 245 -4.95 17.46 -7.85
CA VAL A 245 -3.57 17.03 -7.63
C VAL A 245 -3.13 16.08 -8.73
N THR A 246 -2.34 16.61 -9.66
CA THR A 246 -1.96 15.90 -10.89
C THR A 246 -0.47 15.59 -11.00
N THR A 247 0.38 16.31 -10.27
CA THR A 247 1.84 16.11 -10.33
C THR A 247 2.33 15.06 -9.33
N PRO A 248 3.38 14.28 -9.67
CA PRO A 248 3.99 13.32 -8.75
C PRO A 248 4.47 13.95 -7.43
N GLU A 249 4.99 15.17 -7.47
CA GLU A 249 5.50 15.89 -6.31
C GLU A 249 4.37 16.30 -5.35
N GLU A 250 3.26 16.84 -5.88
CA GLU A 250 2.09 17.19 -5.06
C GLU A 250 1.41 15.93 -4.49
N ARG A 251 1.36 14.84 -5.26
CA ARG A 251 0.88 13.53 -4.76
C ARG A 251 1.74 13.03 -3.62
N LEU A 252 3.05 13.16 -3.75
CA LEU A 252 4.01 12.80 -2.71
C LEU A 252 3.76 13.56 -1.41
N GLU A 253 3.49 14.85 -1.51
CA GLU A 253 3.21 15.74 -0.38
C GLU A 253 1.86 15.42 0.28
N LYS A 254 0.80 15.29 -0.53
CA LYS A 254 -0.58 15.13 -0.04
C LYS A 254 -0.95 13.69 0.34
N PHE A 255 -0.41 12.71 -0.38
CA PHE A 255 -0.80 11.30 -0.27
C PHE A 255 0.35 10.38 0.17
N GLY A 256 1.56 10.92 0.37
CA GLY A 256 2.73 10.20 0.90
C GLY A 256 3.50 9.35 -0.12
N GLN A 257 2.93 9.15 -1.31
CA GLN A 257 3.53 8.44 -2.44
C GLN A 257 3.20 9.17 -3.74
N ASN A 258 4.10 9.08 -4.73
CA ASN A 258 4.05 9.91 -5.95
C ASN A 258 2.96 9.49 -6.94
N ASP A 259 2.41 8.31 -6.76
CA ASP A 259 1.42 7.65 -7.62
C ASP A 259 0.10 7.38 -6.88
N HIS A 260 0.01 7.67 -5.58
CA HIS A 260 -1.27 7.64 -4.87
C HIS A 260 -2.13 8.81 -5.32
N VAL A 261 -3.43 8.56 -5.46
CA VAL A 261 -4.43 9.60 -5.78
C VAL A 261 -5.40 9.85 -4.62
N ARG A 262 -5.25 9.08 -3.53
CA ARG A 262 -6.10 9.15 -2.34
C ARG A 262 -5.42 8.62 -1.09
N LEU A 263 -6.00 8.98 0.06
CA LEU A 263 -5.77 8.32 1.34
C LEU A 263 -7.07 7.68 1.80
N TYR A 264 -7.14 6.35 1.77
CA TYR A 264 -8.34 5.64 2.19
C TYR A 264 -8.64 5.84 3.68
N GLY A 265 -9.93 5.92 3.97
CA GLY A 265 -10.46 5.70 5.29
C GLY A 265 -11.30 4.43 5.37
N LEU A 266 -11.88 4.19 6.55
CA LEU A 266 -12.73 3.02 6.80
C LEU A 266 -14.04 3.05 5.97
N ASP A 267 -14.40 4.19 5.40
CA ASP A 267 -15.52 4.32 4.45
C ASP A 267 -15.30 3.57 3.12
N ILE A 268 -14.13 2.96 2.89
CA ILE A 268 -13.96 2.00 1.78
C ILE A 268 -14.93 0.82 1.89
N GLU A 269 -15.30 0.40 3.10
CA GLU A 269 -16.29 -0.65 3.30
C GLU A 269 -17.63 -0.29 2.63
N ASP A 270 -18.08 0.96 2.79
CA ASP A 270 -19.31 1.46 2.16
C ASP A 270 -19.16 1.57 0.63
N ARG A 271 -17.97 1.91 0.13
CA ARG A 271 -17.68 1.94 -1.32
C ARG A 271 -17.76 0.54 -1.94
N LEU A 272 -17.20 -0.46 -1.26
CA LEU A 272 -17.26 -1.86 -1.68
C LEU A 272 -18.71 -2.39 -1.65
N LYS A 273 -19.47 -2.07 -0.59
CA LYS A 273 -20.91 -2.40 -0.52
C LYS A 273 -21.70 -1.76 -1.67
N ALA A 274 -21.42 -0.49 -1.98
CA ALA A 274 -22.07 0.20 -3.09
C ALA A 274 -21.75 -0.42 -4.46
N ALA A 275 -20.61 -1.09 -4.62
CA ALA A 275 -20.26 -1.87 -5.81
C ALA A 275 -21.00 -3.23 -5.89
N GLY A 276 -21.77 -3.60 -4.87
CA GLY A 276 -22.58 -4.84 -4.85
C GLY A 276 -21.92 -6.02 -4.15
N PHE A 277 -20.95 -5.79 -3.27
CA PHE A 277 -20.35 -6.80 -2.40
C PHE A 277 -21.05 -6.86 -1.03
N ASN A 278 -21.14 -8.05 -0.46
CA ASN A 278 -21.17 -8.19 0.99
C ASN A 278 -19.74 -8.10 1.52
N VAL A 279 -19.51 -7.34 2.59
CA VAL A 279 -18.15 -7.04 3.07
C VAL A 279 -18.00 -7.45 4.54
N GLU A 280 -16.99 -8.27 4.80
CA GLU A 280 -16.48 -8.59 6.14
C GLU A 280 -15.08 -7.97 6.28
N MET A 281 -14.87 -7.15 7.31
CA MET A 281 -13.53 -6.64 7.63
C MET A 281 -12.86 -7.57 8.64
N ILE A 282 -11.67 -8.05 8.29
CA ILE A 282 -10.80 -8.83 9.18
C ILE A 282 -9.57 -7.98 9.51
N THR A 283 -9.18 -8.00 10.77
CA THR A 283 -7.99 -7.34 11.29
C THR A 283 -7.12 -8.30 12.10
N SER A 284 -5.92 -7.85 12.45
CA SER A 284 -5.06 -8.61 13.36
C SER A 284 -5.70 -8.85 14.74
N ARG A 285 -6.69 -8.05 15.15
CA ARG A 285 -7.37 -8.17 16.46
C ARG A 285 -8.32 -9.36 16.54
N ASP A 286 -8.65 -9.95 15.40
CA ASP A 286 -9.56 -11.11 15.30
C ASP A 286 -8.84 -12.44 15.55
N PHE A 287 -7.54 -12.41 15.87
CA PHE A 287 -6.69 -13.59 16.12
C PHE A 287 -6.10 -13.58 17.53
N ASP A 288 -5.65 -14.75 18.02
CA ASP A 288 -4.98 -14.88 19.32
C ASP A 288 -3.76 -13.94 19.37
N PRO A 289 -3.62 -13.07 20.39
CA PRO A 289 -2.50 -12.14 20.50
C PRO A 289 -1.12 -12.81 20.42
N ARG A 290 -1.00 -14.07 20.85
CA ARG A 290 0.24 -14.87 20.72
C ARG A 290 0.54 -15.19 19.27
N ASP A 291 -0.47 -15.48 18.47
CA ASP A 291 -0.32 -15.69 17.03
C ASP A 291 -0.02 -14.38 16.30
N VAL A 292 -0.68 -13.28 16.68
CA VAL A 292 -0.39 -11.95 16.12
C VAL A 292 1.09 -11.58 16.32
N GLY A 293 1.61 -11.83 17.52
CA GLY A 293 3.04 -11.69 17.83
C GLY A 293 3.89 -12.68 17.02
N ARG A 294 3.67 -13.98 17.17
CA ARG A 294 4.49 -15.02 16.53
C ARG A 294 4.59 -14.84 15.01
N TYR A 295 3.49 -14.56 14.33
CA TYR A 295 3.47 -14.47 12.87
C TYR A 295 3.61 -13.03 12.34
N GLY A 296 3.70 -12.02 13.21
CA GLY A 296 3.84 -10.61 12.83
C GLY A 296 2.71 -10.16 11.91
N LEU A 297 1.48 -10.23 12.40
CA LEU A 297 0.25 -10.01 11.61
C LEU A 297 -0.26 -8.56 11.60
N ASN A 298 0.36 -7.67 12.38
CA ASN A 298 -0.16 -6.33 12.59
C ASN A 298 0.70 -5.25 11.92
N HIS A 299 0.05 -4.28 11.28
CA HIS A 299 0.69 -3.07 10.78
C HIS A 299 -0.29 -1.89 10.85
N LEU A 300 0.21 -0.71 11.24
CA LEU A 300 -0.62 0.45 11.60
C LEU A 300 -1.60 0.93 10.52
N THR A 301 -1.23 0.77 9.25
CA THR A 301 -2.02 1.29 8.13
C THR A 301 -2.36 0.25 7.09
N THR A 302 -2.04 -1.02 7.31
CA THR A 302 -2.39 -2.12 6.39
C THR A 302 -2.80 -3.33 7.21
N GLY A 303 -3.57 -3.07 8.27
CA GLY A 303 -3.99 -4.05 9.25
C GLY A 303 -5.41 -4.58 8.98
N GLU A 304 -6.06 -4.05 7.96
CA GLU A 304 -7.43 -4.33 7.55
C GLU A 304 -7.45 -5.09 6.23
N LEU A 305 -8.20 -6.17 6.19
CA LEU A 305 -8.55 -6.92 4.99
C LEU A 305 -10.06 -6.87 4.80
N PHE A 306 -10.52 -6.49 3.62
CA PHE A 306 -11.93 -6.48 3.27
C PHE A 306 -12.22 -7.73 2.43
N ILE A 307 -12.88 -8.71 3.05
CA ILE A 307 -13.34 -9.94 2.40
C ILE A 307 -14.70 -9.66 1.77
N CYS A 308 -14.76 -9.75 0.46
CA CYS A 308 -15.89 -9.35 -0.36
C CYS A 308 -16.49 -10.58 -1.07
N THR A 309 -17.80 -10.79 -0.94
CA THR A 309 -18.54 -11.92 -1.55
C THR A 309 -19.79 -11.45 -2.29
#